data_AF-A0A948IZK4-F1
#
_entry.id   AF-A0A948IZK4-F1
#
_cell.length_a   1.000
_cell.length_b   1.000
_cell.length_c   1.000
_cell.angle_alpha   90.00
_cell.angle_beta   90.00
_cell.angle_gamma   90.00
#
_symmetry.space_group_name_H-M   'P 1'
#
loop_
_entity.id
_entity.type
_entity.pdbx_description
1 polymer ?
#
loop_
_entity_poly.entity_id
_entity_poly.type
_entity_poly.pdbx_seq_one_letter_code
_entity_poly.pdbx_strand_id
1 'polypeptide(L)'
;MSKSNSFRRLGRKVQQGFTLVELAIVLAVIGLIIGAVAIAKDVQRNAEYQKAVNKFAYQWKMSYDQYYQRAGVVVGDCQQAPTYMVNGSETQIPAGTDACTRAGSLAVAGIPENFENRGLKICSGQGYAAGQAGLGDAALATQNLRTLMTRTGVRMPPGRGEGHEDRFLYIDSNGNAVEMQVCFQWNTSGTASGAGNVMVIRGLTPDLARFMDQVIDGKPDSREGRFRIQSRPAHTGANQANAPGNQWEANNTEGVNIANTGANSAMTNSDARQGIDNTSGNAGGTATGRTYDEDRVILLTAHWTMEQ
;
A
#
# COMPACT_ATOMS: atom_id res chain seq x y z
N MET A 1 -51.56 -0.89 -75.91
CA MET A 1 -50.80 -1.81 -75.02
C MET A 1 -50.91 -1.29 -73.60
N SER A 2 -51.71 -1.97 -72.76
CA SER A 2 -52.00 -1.59 -71.39
C SER A 2 -50.92 -2.14 -70.45
N LYS A 3 -50.24 -1.27 -69.70
CA LYS A 3 -49.31 -1.68 -68.62
C LYS A 3 -50.03 -1.57 -67.29
N SER A 4 -50.40 -2.73 -66.75
CA SER A 4 -50.92 -2.90 -65.39
C SER A 4 -49.80 -2.69 -64.38
N ASN A 5 -49.93 -1.68 -63.52
CA ASN A 5 -49.05 -1.47 -62.38
C ASN A 5 -49.54 -2.33 -61.20
N SER A 6 -48.75 -3.36 -60.88
CA SER A 6 -48.90 -4.20 -59.69
C SER A 6 -48.63 -3.37 -58.43
N PHE A 7 -49.68 -3.09 -57.66
CA PHE A 7 -49.56 -2.57 -56.30
C PHE A 7 -49.01 -3.68 -55.39
N ARG A 8 -47.70 -3.64 -55.09
CA ARG A 8 -47.10 -4.42 -54.01
C ARG A 8 -47.67 -3.93 -52.67
N ARG A 9 -48.46 -4.78 -52.00
CA ARG A 9 -48.84 -4.61 -50.59
C ARG A 9 -47.57 -4.47 -49.75
N LEU A 10 -47.32 -3.28 -49.19
CA LEU A 10 -46.43 -3.17 -48.04
C LEU A 10 -47.09 -3.90 -46.87
N GLY A 11 -46.53 -5.04 -46.49
CA GLY A 11 -46.90 -5.73 -45.26
C GLY A 11 -46.68 -4.78 -44.08
N ARG A 12 -47.76 -4.39 -43.42
CA ARG A 12 -47.73 -3.66 -42.15
C ARG A 12 -47.05 -4.59 -41.13
N LYS A 13 -45.79 -4.31 -40.77
CA LYS A 13 -45.17 -4.92 -39.59
C LYS A 13 -46.03 -4.51 -38.40
N VAL A 14 -46.76 -5.48 -37.83
CA VAL A 14 -47.49 -5.28 -36.58
C VAL A 14 -46.45 -4.95 -35.53
N GLN A 15 -46.40 -3.70 -35.07
CA GLN A 15 -45.69 -3.37 -33.85
C GLN A 15 -46.47 -4.02 -32.71
N GLN A 16 -46.00 -5.19 -32.25
CA GLN A 16 -46.45 -5.76 -30.99
C GLN A 16 -45.92 -4.84 -29.88
N GLY A 17 -46.83 -4.12 -29.22
CA GLY A 17 -46.47 -3.35 -28.02
C GLY A 17 -46.15 -4.31 -26.88
N PHE A 18 -45.14 -3.99 -26.08
CA PHE A 18 -44.80 -4.75 -24.88
C PHE A 18 -45.95 -4.71 -23.88
N THR A 19 -46.35 -5.87 -23.36
CA THR A 19 -47.38 -5.96 -22.33
C THR A 19 -46.84 -5.46 -20.99
N LEU A 20 -47.73 -4.95 -20.12
CA LEU A 20 -47.38 -4.51 -18.76
C LEU A 20 -46.70 -5.63 -17.94
N VAL A 21 -47.10 -6.88 -18.20
CA VAL A 21 -46.56 -8.08 -17.54
C VAL A 21 -45.14 -8.38 -17.99
N GLU A 22 -44.84 -8.29 -19.29
CA GLU A 22 -43.48 -8.50 -19.81
C GLU A 22 -42.51 -7.47 -19.23
N LEU A 23 -42.91 -6.20 -19.17
CA LEU A 23 -42.07 -5.15 -18.61
C LEU A 23 -41.87 -5.34 -17.09
N ALA A 24 -42.90 -5.77 -16.36
CA ALA A 24 -42.80 -6.05 -14.93
C ALA A 24 -41.82 -7.19 -14.63
N ILE A 25 -41.86 -8.28 -15.40
CA ILE A 25 -40.93 -9.41 -15.23
C ILE A 25 -39.51 -8.97 -15.56
N VAL A 26 -39.29 -8.19 -16.62
CA VAL A 26 -37.97 -7.69 -17.01
C VAL A 26 -37.33 -6.85 -15.90
N LEU A 27 -38.08 -5.92 -15.30
CA LEU A 27 -37.56 -5.10 -14.20
C LEU A 27 -37.27 -5.94 -12.94
N ALA A 28 -38.11 -6.93 -12.63
CA ALA A 28 -37.87 -7.85 -11.51
C ALA A 28 -36.58 -8.67 -11.72
N VAL A 29 -36.36 -9.17 -12.93
CA VAL A 29 -35.14 -9.93 -13.29
C VAL A 29 -33.91 -9.03 -13.23
N ILE A 30 -33.97 -7.81 -13.79
CA ILE A 30 -32.86 -6.86 -13.74
C ILE A 30 -32.53 -6.49 -12.29
N GLY A 31 -33.55 -6.23 -11.45
CA GLY A 31 -33.36 -5.94 -10.03
C GLY A 31 -32.64 -7.06 -9.27
N LEU A 32 -33.02 -8.33 -9.53
CA LEU A 32 -32.38 -9.50 -8.94
C LEU A 32 -30.92 -9.64 -9.40
N ILE A 33 -30.65 -9.45 -10.69
CA ILE A 33 -29.29 -9.55 -11.25
C ILE A 33 -28.39 -8.46 -10.67
N ILE A 34 -28.85 -7.20 -10.61
CA ILE A 34 -28.06 -6.10 -10.07
C ILE A 34 -27.78 -6.32 -8.58
N GLY A 35 -28.76 -6.80 -7.81
CA GLY A 35 -28.57 -7.16 -6.40
C GLY A 35 -27.48 -8.21 -6.18
N ALA A 36 -27.47 -9.26 -7.01
CA ALA A 36 -26.44 -10.30 -6.94
C ALA A 36 -25.04 -9.79 -7.32
N VAL A 37 -24.94 -8.95 -8.37
CA VAL A 37 -23.65 -8.38 -8.83
C VAL A 37 -23.04 -7.43 -7.80
N ALA A 38 -23.86 -6.65 -7.09
CA ALA A 38 -23.37 -5.74 -6.05
C ALA A 38 -22.59 -6.48 -4.96
N ILE A 39 -23.13 -7.60 -4.46
CA ILE A 39 -22.48 -8.43 -3.44
C ILE A 39 -21.22 -9.09 -4.00
N ALA A 40 -21.27 -9.58 -5.25
CA ALA A 40 -20.14 -10.25 -5.87
C ALA A 40 -18.91 -9.33 -6.00
N LYS A 41 -19.11 -8.05 -6.33
CA LYS A 41 -18.02 -7.05 -6.43
C LYS A 41 -17.31 -6.84 -5.09
N ASP A 42 -18.06 -6.76 -4.00
CA ASP A 42 -17.48 -6.59 -2.65
C ASP A 42 -16.66 -7.81 -2.23
N VAL A 43 -17.17 -9.01 -2.48
CA VAL A 43 -16.45 -10.26 -2.21
C VAL A 43 -15.16 -10.33 -3.02
N GLN A 44 -15.20 -9.97 -4.30
CA GLN A 44 -14.01 -9.96 -5.15
C GLN A 44 -12.97 -8.95 -4.66
N ARG A 45 -13.37 -7.73 -4.27
CA ARG A 45 -12.46 -6.72 -3.70
C ARG A 45 -11.79 -7.22 -2.42
N ASN A 46 -12.57 -7.81 -1.51
CA ASN A 46 -12.03 -8.36 -0.27
C ASN A 46 -11.05 -9.51 -0.55
N ALA A 47 -11.33 -10.35 -1.56
CA ALA A 47 -10.42 -11.41 -1.97
C ALA A 47 -9.11 -10.88 -2.56
N GLU A 48 -9.13 -9.78 -3.32
CA GLU A 48 -7.91 -9.14 -3.83
C GLU A 48 -7.06 -8.57 -2.69
N TYR A 49 -7.66 -7.94 -1.68
CA TYR A 49 -6.93 -7.47 -0.51
C TYR A 49 -6.34 -8.66 0.28
N GLN A 50 -7.14 -9.71 0.55
CA GLN A 50 -6.63 -10.94 1.19
C GLN A 50 -5.45 -11.55 0.41
N LYS A 51 -5.45 -11.46 -0.92
CA LYS A 51 -4.36 -11.94 -1.76
C LYS A 51 -3.11 -11.07 -1.59
N ALA A 52 -3.24 -9.74 -1.65
CA ALA A 52 -2.13 -8.82 -1.42
C ALA A 52 -1.45 -9.04 -0.05
N VAL A 53 -2.23 -9.32 0.99
CA VAL A 53 -1.71 -9.59 2.32
C VAL A 53 -1.10 -11.00 2.43
N ASN A 54 -1.88 -12.04 2.17
CA ASN A 54 -1.47 -13.42 2.47
C ASN A 54 -0.51 -14.02 1.45
N LYS A 55 -0.66 -13.68 0.17
CA LYS A 55 0.16 -14.26 -0.90
C LYS A 55 1.40 -13.43 -1.21
N PHE A 56 1.46 -12.19 -0.73
CA PHE A 56 2.59 -11.31 -1.00
C PHE A 56 3.23 -10.77 0.28
N ALA A 57 2.56 -9.92 1.06
CA ALA A 57 3.19 -9.30 2.24
C ALA A 57 3.66 -10.33 3.29
N TYR A 58 2.81 -11.30 3.68
CA TYR A 58 3.21 -12.37 4.60
C TYR A 58 4.30 -13.28 4.03
N GLN A 59 4.27 -13.55 2.71
CA GLN A 59 5.31 -14.37 2.08
C GLN A 59 6.67 -13.65 2.11
N TRP A 60 6.70 -12.33 1.92
CA TRP A 60 7.91 -11.54 2.08
C TRP A 60 8.42 -11.53 3.52
N LYS A 61 7.52 -11.46 4.50
CA LYS A 61 7.89 -11.66 5.91
C LYS A 61 8.52 -13.03 6.14
N MET A 62 7.91 -14.10 5.64
CA MET A 62 8.47 -15.45 5.74
C MET A 62 9.84 -15.57 5.05
N SER A 63 10.03 -14.93 3.90
CA SER A 63 11.32 -14.91 3.20
C SER A 63 12.40 -14.17 3.99
N TYR A 64 12.07 -13.08 4.70
CA TYR A 64 12.99 -12.42 5.63
C TYR A 64 13.40 -13.36 6.76
N ASP A 65 12.45 -14.03 7.40
CA ASP A 65 12.70 -14.96 8.50
C ASP A 65 13.56 -16.15 8.00
N GLN A 66 13.29 -16.65 6.79
CA GLN A 66 14.09 -17.69 6.14
C GLN A 66 15.51 -17.22 5.79
N TYR A 67 15.67 -15.96 5.36
CA TYR A 67 16.99 -15.38 5.11
C TYR A 67 17.83 -15.41 6.38
N TYR A 68 17.26 -14.97 7.50
CA TYR A 68 17.95 -14.99 8.79
C TYR A 68 18.36 -16.42 9.20
N GLN A 69 17.47 -17.40 9.05
CA GLN A 69 17.77 -18.81 9.36
C GLN A 69 18.90 -19.40 8.50
N ARG A 70 19.05 -18.94 7.24
CA ARG A 70 20.08 -19.45 6.31
C ARG A 70 21.40 -18.70 6.41
N ALA A 71 21.33 -17.37 6.56
CA ALA A 71 22.50 -16.51 6.55
C ALA A 71 23.09 -16.30 7.96
N GLY A 72 22.32 -16.53 9.01
CA GLY A 72 22.70 -16.24 10.40
C GLY A 72 22.75 -14.74 10.75
N VAL A 73 22.37 -13.87 9.80
CA VAL A 73 22.31 -12.42 9.94
C VAL A 73 21.10 -11.88 9.19
N VAL A 74 20.65 -10.67 9.55
CA VAL A 74 19.49 -10.03 8.91
C VAL A 74 19.81 -9.60 7.48
N VAL A 75 18.77 -9.27 6.69
CA VAL A 75 18.91 -8.98 5.25
C VAL A 75 19.89 -7.82 5.01
N GLY A 76 20.94 -8.11 4.23
CA GLY A 76 21.97 -7.12 3.87
C GLY A 76 22.98 -6.78 4.96
N ASP A 77 22.98 -7.52 6.08
CA ASP A 77 23.99 -7.41 7.13
C ASP A 77 25.23 -8.27 6.85
N CYS A 78 26.30 -8.01 7.59
CA CYS A 78 27.57 -8.69 7.44
C CYS A 78 27.68 -9.96 8.30
N GLN A 79 27.95 -11.12 7.70
CA GLN A 79 28.16 -12.37 8.45
C GLN A 79 29.41 -12.36 9.34
N GLN A 80 30.46 -11.64 8.93
CA GLN A 80 31.74 -11.59 9.65
C GLN A 80 31.74 -10.55 10.77
N ALA A 81 30.88 -9.53 10.66
CA ALA A 81 30.71 -8.47 11.64
C ALA A 81 29.23 -8.08 11.75
N PRO A 82 28.38 -8.95 12.34
CA PRO A 82 26.94 -8.71 12.40
C PRO A 82 26.61 -7.45 13.19
N THR A 83 25.82 -6.58 12.57
CA THR A 83 25.27 -5.37 13.22
C THR A 83 23.85 -5.60 13.75
N TYR A 84 23.20 -6.69 13.31
CA TYR A 84 21.77 -6.97 13.52
C TYR A 84 20.84 -5.91 12.91
N MET A 85 21.35 -5.14 11.95
CA MET A 85 20.63 -4.09 11.24
C MET A 85 20.47 -4.49 9.78
N VAL A 86 19.25 -4.34 9.23
CA VAL A 86 19.07 -4.40 7.79
C VAL A 86 19.98 -3.36 7.14
N ASN A 87 20.65 -3.78 6.05
CA ASN A 87 21.71 -3.01 5.40
C ASN A 87 22.96 -2.77 6.27
N GLY A 88 23.19 -3.63 7.27
CA GLY A 88 24.33 -3.52 8.16
C GLY A 88 25.70 -3.58 7.48
N SER A 89 25.83 -4.25 6.34
CA SER A 89 27.13 -4.36 5.64
C SER A 89 27.63 -3.04 5.03
N GLU A 90 26.72 -2.11 4.69
CA GLU A 90 27.04 -0.76 4.21
C GLU A 90 27.08 0.28 5.35
N THR A 91 26.75 -0.14 6.58
CA THR A 91 26.81 0.75 7.75
C THR A 91 28.28 0.98 8.13
N GLN A 92 28.63 2.23 8.44
CA GLN A 92 30.01 2.62 8.68
C GLN A 92 30.35 2.67 10.17
N ILE A 93 31.35 1.88 10.56
CA ILE A 93 31.77 1.68 11.96
C ILE A 93 33.31 1.59 12.05
N PRO A 94 34.05 2.66 12.37
CA PRO A 94 33.67 4.08 12.47
C PRO A 94 33.38 4.72 11.10
N ALA A 95 33.03 6.01 11.08
CA ALA A 95 32.74 6.77 9.87
C ALA A 95 33.81 6.57 8.77
N GLY A 96 33.36 6.32 7.53
CA GLY A 96 34.23 6.11 6.37
C GLY A 96 34.72 4.66 6.15
N THR A 97 34.39 3.71 7.03
CA THR A 97 34.72 2.29 6.84
C THR A 97 33.50 1.40 7.01
N ASP A 98 33.12 0.68 5.95
CA ASP A 98 31.98 -0.23 5.95
C ASP A 98 32.21 -1.43 6.88
N ALA A 99 31.16 -1.83 7.60
CA ALA A 99 31.20 -2.89 8.62
C ALA A 99 31.81 -4.20 8.08
N CYS A 100 31.53 -4.55 6.82
CA CYS A 100 32.02 -5.79 6.20
C CYS A 100 33.48 -5.77 5.76
N THR A 101 34.09 -4.61 5.57
CA THR A 101 35.47 -4.50 5.06
C THR A 101 36.50 -4.43 6.17
N ARG A 102 36.05 -4.44 7.43
CA ARG A 102 36.88 -4.17 8.59
C ARG A 102 37.48 -5.45 9.14
N ALA A 103 38.79 -5.62 8.95
CA ALA A 103 39.55 -6.67 9.62
C ALA A 103 39.58 -6.42 11.14
N GLY A 104 39.07 -7.38 11.93
CA GLY A 104 39.37 -7.49 13.35
C GLY A 104 38.68 -6.53 14.32
N SER A 105 37.52 -5.95 13.98
CA SER A 105 36.81 -5.05 14.90
C SER A 105 35.40 -5.50 15.28
N LEU A 106 35.35 -6.65 15.94
CA LEU A 106 34.28 -6.94 16.91
C LEU A 106 34.48 -6.14 18.23
N ALA A 107 35.50 -5.28 18.31
CA ALA A 107 35.96 -4.62 19.54
C ALA A 107 35.44 -3.18 19.76
N VAL A 108 34.73 -2.56 18.79
CA VAL A 108 34.11 -1.25 19.00
C VAL A 108 32.69 -1.46 19.50
N ALA A 109 32.52 -1.41 20.82
CA ALA A 109 31.21 -1.28 21.44
C ALA A 109 30.58 0.04 20.97
N GLY A 110 29.52 -0.05 20.18
CA GLY A 110 28.77 1.12 19.72
C GLY A 110 27.29 0.82 19.77
N ILE A 111 26.51 1.79 20.26
CA ILE A 111 25.08 1.79 20.06
C ILE A 111 24.81 2.10 18.57
N PRO A 112 23.86 1.39 17.90
CA PRO A 112 23.53 1.60 16.50
C PRO A 112 23.33 3.06 16.09
N GLU A 113 22.89 3.90 17.02
CA GLU A 113 22.66 5.33 16.82
C GLU A 113 23.93 6.11 16.45
N ASN A 114 25.11 5.61 16.83
CA ASN A 114 26.39 6.27 16.58
C ASN A 114 27.06 5.82 15.27
N PHE A 115 26.43 4.93 14.50
CA PHE A 115 26.95 4.49 13.21
C PHE A 115 26.53 5.45 12.10
N GLU A 116 27.40 5.59 11.10
CA GLU A 116 27.15 6.39 9.91
C GLU A 116 26.60 5.52 8.77
N ASN A 117 25.97 6.13 7.77
CA ASN A 117 25.41 5.44 6.59
C ASN A 117 24.44 4.28 6.91
N ARG A 118 23.72 4.37 8.03
CA ARG A 118 22.74 3.38 8.48
C ARG A 118 21.33 3.65 7.95
N GLY A 119 20.50 2.62 7.94
CA GLY A 119 19.07 2.74 7.64
C GLY A 119 18.74 2.97 6.17
N LEU A 120 19.69 2.76 5.25
CA LEU A 120 19.36 2.71 3.83
C LEU A 120 18.41 1.54 3.55
N LYS A 121 17.53 1.77 2.59
CA LYS A 121 16.46 0.84 2.22
C LYS A 121 16.92 -0.11 1.13
N ILE A 122 16.74 -1.41 1.35
CA ILE A 122 17.05 -2.48 0.40
C ILE A 122 15.76 -2.88 -0.32
N CYS A 123 15.71 -2.65 -1.63
CA CYS A 123 14.63 -3.03 -2.53
C CYS A 123 15.21 -3.76 -3.77
N SER A 124 14.38 -4.32 -4.65
CA SER A 124 14.84 -4.69 -6.00
C SER A 124 14.71 -3.49 -6.94
N GLY A 125 15.62 -2.54 -6.77
CA GLY A 125 15.58 -1.23 -7.46
C GLY A 125 14.57 -0.26 -6.84
N GLN A 126 14.45 0.94 -7.42
CA GLN A 126 13.68 2.05 -6.82
C GLN A 126 12.18 1.79 -6.71
N GLY A 127 11.55 1.23 -7.76
CA GLY A 127 10.09 1.14 -7.84
C GLY A 127 9.44 2.51 -7.76
N TYR A 128 9.08 2.93 -6.55
CA TYR A 128 8.67 4.29 -6.23
C TYR A 128 9.88 5.20 -5.99
N ALA A 129 9.93 6.37 -6.64
CA ALA A 129 10.91 7.40 -6.28
C ALA A 129 10.74 7.83 -4.82
N ALA A 130 11.80 8.34 -4.19
CA ALA A 130 11.74 8.83 -2.82
C ALA A 130 10.65 9.92 -2.69
N GLY A 131 9.79 9.79 -1.68
CA GLY A 131 8.74 10.78 -1.42
C GLY A 131 7.46 10.61 -2.26
N GLN A 132 7.41 9.65 -3.20
CA GLN A 132 6.27 9.49 -4.11
C GLN A 132 5.07 8.75 -3.48
N ALA A 133 5.31 7.90 -2.48
CA ALA A 133 4.27 7.13 -1.80
C ALA A 133 4.25 7.46 -0.31
N GLY A 134 4.26 8.76 0.02
CA GLY A 134 4.49 9.27 1.38
C GLY A 134 5.84 9.96 1.51
N LEU A 135 6.01 10.74 2.57
CA LEU A 135 7.24 11.50 2.84
C LEU A 135 8.24 10.67 3.67
N GLY A 136 9.46 11.20 3.86
CA GLY A 136 10.43 10.61 4.80
C GLY A 136 11.06 9.28 4.38
N ASP A 137 10.98 8.93 3.09
CA ASP A 137 11.65 7.76 2.53
C ASP A 137 13.16 7.79 2.75
N ALA A 138 13.72 6.70 3.28
CA ALA A 138 15.16 6.50 3.34
C ALA A 138 15.75 6.36 1.92
N ALA A 139 17.02 6.78 1.78
CA ALA A 139 17.81 6.55 0.57
C ALA A 139 17.99 5.04 0.31
N LEU A 140 18.22 4.67 -0.94
CA LEU A 140 18.46 3.26 -1.28
C LEU A 140 19.87 2.82 -0.90
N ALA A 141 19.96 1.56 -0.48
CA ALA A 141 21.20 0.81 -0.38
C ALA A 141 21.79 0.54 -1.77
N THR A 142 23.09 0.30 -1.83
CA THR A 142 23.75 -0.22 -3.04
C THR A 142 23.37 -1.69 -3.27
N GLN A 143 23.13 -2.43 -2.19
CA GLN A 143 22.65 -3.80 -2.19
C GLN A 143 21.27 -3.95 -2.85
N ASN A 144 21.09 -5.05 -3.58
CA ASN A 144 19.85 -5.40 -4.24
C ASN A 144 19.15 -6.57 -3.52
N LEU A 145 17.86 -6.40 -3.21
CA LEU A 145 17.08 -7.38 -2.45
C LEU A 145 17.05 -8.76 -3.11
N ARG A 146 16.77 -8.83 -4.41
CA ARG A 146 16.79 -10.09 -5.16
C ARG A 146 18.14 -10.78 -5.02
N THR A 147 19.22 -10.07 -5.32
CA THR A 147 20.57 -10.64 -5.29
C THR A 147 20.89 -11.23 -3.92
N LEU A 148 20.51 -10.55 -2.84
CA LEU A 148 20.67 -11.05 -1.48
C LEU A 148 19.89 -12.36 -1.27
N MET A 149 18.60 -12.37 -1.59
CA MET A 149 17.72 -13.54 -1.38
C MET A 149 18.17 -14.75 -2.21
N THR A 150 18.48 -14.55 -3.49
CA THR A 150 18.89 -15.66 -4.37
C THR A 150 20.25 -16.23 -3.99
N ARG A 151 21.21 -15.37 -3.59
CA ARG A 151 22.55 -15.81 -3.17
C ARG A 151 22.51 -16.70 -1.92
N THR A 152 21.58 -16.45 -1.01
CA THR A 152 21.39 -17.27 0.20
C THR A 152 20.45 -18.45 0.00
N GLY A 153 19.94 -18.66 -1.22
CA GLY A 153 19.02 -19.76 -1.54
C GLY A 153 17.62 -19.60 -0.93
N VAL A 154 17.22 -18.37 -0.60
CA VAL A 154 15.85 -18.05 -0.18
C VAL A 154 14.99 -17.93 -1.42
N ARG A 155 13.88 -18.70 -1.46
CA ARG A 155 12.92 -18.58 -2.56
C ARG A 155 12.11 -17.30 -2.36
N MET A 156 12.12 -16.44 -3.36
CA MET A 156 11.35 -15.20 -3.33
C MET A 156 9.85 -15.49 -3.53
N PRO A 157 8.96 -14.72 -2.88
CA PRO A 157 7.52 -14.82 -3.08
C PRO A 157 7.11 -14.55 -4.53
N PRO A 158 5.90 -14.97 -4.95
CA PRO A 158 5.36 -14.53 -6.23
C PRO A 158 5.03 -13.03 -6.18
N GLY A 159 5.70 -12.23 -7.01
CA GLY A 159 5.33 -10.84 -7.26
C GLY A 159 4.85 -10.62 -8.70
N ARG A 160 5.25 -9.50 -9.33
CA ARG A 160 4.81 -9.17 -10.70
C ARG A 160 5.48 -9.98 -11.79
N GLY A 161 6.63 -10.59 -11.50
CA GLY A 161 7.39 -11.41 -12.44
C GLY A 161 8.85 -11.51 -12.01
N GLU A 162 9.63 -12.23 -12.81
CA GLU A 162 11.08 -12.27 -12.64
C GLU A 162 11.66 -10.86 -12.77
N GLY A 163 12.60 -10.48 -11.91
CA GLY A 163 13.10 -9.11 -11.84
C GLY A 163 12.31 -8.20 -10.89
N HIS A 164 11.04 -8.55 -10.59
CA HIS A 164 10.09 -7.71 -9.85
C HIS A 164 9.24 -8.50 -8.83
N GLU A 165 9.82 -9.47 -8.11
CA GLU A 165 9.04 -10.17 -7.09
C GLU A 165 8.77 -9.31 -5.85
N ASP A 166 9.52 -8.24 -5.64
CA ASP A 166 9.29 -7.27 -4.56
C ASP A 166 8.09 -6.37 -4.84
N ARG A 167 7.35 -6.62 -5.93
CA ARG A 167 6.20 -5.82 -6.36
C ARG A 167 4.96 -6.68 -6.53
N PHE A 168 3.80 -6.11 -6.23
CA PHE A 168 2.50 -6.75 -6.40
C PHE A 168 1.51 -5.76 -7.01
N LEU A 169 0.68 -6.22 -7.94
CA LEU A 169 -0.39 -5.40 -8.50
C LEU A 169 -1.71 -5.81 -7.88
N TYR A 170 -2.49 -4.82 -7.44
CA TYR A 170 -3.85 -5.01 -6.94
C TYR A 170 -4.78 -3.94 -7.50
N ILE A 171 -6.09 -4.16 -7.35
CA ILE A 171 -7.12 -3.22 -7.75
C ILE A 171 -7.65 -2.52 -6.49
N ASP A 172 -7.70 -1.19 -6.51
CA ASP A 172 -8.28 -0.42 -5.41
C ASP A 172 -9.83 -0.45 -5.42
N SER A 173 -10.45 0.23 -4.46
CA SER A 173 -11.91 0.33 -4.37
C SER A 173 -12.58 1.05 -5.55
N ASN A 174 -11.83 1.86 -6.29
CA ASN A 174 -12.31 2.64 -7.43
C ASN A 174 -12.07 1.91 -8.76
N GLY A 175 -11.44 0.73 -8.72
CA GLY A 175 -11.12 -0.06 -9.91
C GLY A 175 -9.77 0.28 -10.54
N ASN A 176 -8.97 1.16 -9.95
CA ASN A 176 -7.65 1.50 -10.48
C ASN A 176 -6.63 0.43 -10.11
N ALA A 177 -5.73 0.15 -11.04
CA ALA A 177 -4.59 -0.73 -10.78
C ALA A 177 -3.50 0.03 -10.02
N VAL A 178 -3.12 -0.48 -8.85
CA VAL A 178 -2.09 0.08 -7.97
C VAL A 178 -1.00 -0.96 -7.75
N GLU A 179 0.26 -0.50 -7.76
CA GLU A 179 1.41 -1.33 -7.44
C GLU A 179 1.76 -1.17 -5.95
N MET A 180 2.13 -2.26 -5.30
CA MET A 180 2.68 -2.27 -3.95
C MET A 180 4.11 -2.78 -4.04
N GLN A 181 5.04 -2.17 -3.30
CA GLN A 181 6.44 -2.58 -3.27
C GLN A 181 6.88 -2.89 -1.84
N VAL A 182 7.62 -3.99 -1.67
CA VAL A 182 8.29 -4.37 -0.43
C VAL A 182 9.76 -4.00 -0.48
N CYS A 183 10.24 -3.37 0.59
CA CYS A 183 11.65 -3.18 0.87
C CYS A 183 11.94 -3.53 2.33
N PHE A 184 13.21 -3.63 2.68
CA PHE A 184 13.63 -3.74 4.09
C PHE A 184 14.53 -2.58 4.45
N GLN A 185 14.40 -2.07 5.67
CA GLN A 185 15.31 -1.06 6.20
C GLN A 185 15.45 -1.21 7.71
N TRP A 186 16.47 -0.59 8.27
CA TRP A 186 16.58 -0.42 9.71
C TRP A 186 16.19 1.01 10.09
N ASN A 187 15.32 1.14 11.08
CA ASN A 187 14.86 2.40 11.64
C ASN A 187 15.58 2.69 12.95
N THR A 188 15.97 3.95 13.12
CA THR A 188 16.63 4.41 14.35
C THR A 188 15.69 4.31 15.54
N SER A 189 16.24 4.20 16.75
CA SER A 189 15.46 4.35 17.97
C SER A 189 14.66 5.66 17.94
N GLY A 190 13.43 5.62 18.46
CA GLY A 190 12.49 6.74 18.44
C GLY A 190 11.74 6.96 17.13
N THR A 191 12.00 6.18 16.07
CA THR A 191 11.20 6.24 14.83
C THR A 191 9.76 5.86 15.12
N ALA A 192 8.83 6.79 14.90
CA ALA A 192 7.42 6.64 15.28
C ALA A 192 6.72 5.45 14.60
N SER A 193 7.04 5.20 13.33
CA SER A 193 6.54 4.07 12.55
C SER A 193 7.18 2.72 12.92
N GLY A 194 7.93 2.66 14.01
CA GLY A 194 8.61 1.46 14.50
C GLY A 194 10.12 1.59 14.40
N ALA A 195 10.83 1.27 15.48
CA ALA A 195 12.29 1.24 15.54
C ALA A 195 12.82 -0.19 15.30
N GLY A 196 14.06 -0.31 14.85
CA GLY A 196 14.69 -1.60 14.53
C GLY A 196 14.46 -2.02 13.08
N ASN A 197 14.54 -3.32 12.80
CA ASN A 197 14.36 -3.84 11.45
C ASN A 197 12.88 -3.81 11.07
N VAL A 198 12.58 -3.22 9.91
CA VAL A 198 11.21 -3.12 9.40
C VAL A 198 11.14 -3.58 7.95
N MET A 199 10.00 -4.18 7.60
CA MET A 199 9.58 -4.32 6.21
C MET A 199 8.79 -3.06 5.84
N VAL A 200 9.30 -2.34 4.84
CA VAL A 200 8.68 -1.13 4.30
C VAL A 200 7.76 -1.56 3.17
N ILE A 201 6.48 -1.20 3.29
CA ILE A 201 5.47 -1.47 2.27
C ILE A 201 5.03 -0.14 1.70
N ARG A 202 5.32 0.07 0.42
CA ARG A 202 5.08 1.31 -0.32
C ARG A 202 3.97 1.09 -1.33
N GLY A 203 3.21 2.14 -1.65
CA GLY A 203 2.14 2.06 -2.65
C GLY A 203 0.83 1.54 -2.08
N LEU A 204 0.58 1.76 -0.78
CA LEU A 204 -0.65 1.37 -0.13
C LEU A 204 -1.74 2.43 -0.36
N THR A 205 -2.90 2.00 -0.83
CA THR A 205 -4.11 2.83 -0.72
C THR A 205 -4.62 2.81 0.71
N PRO A 206 -5.23 3.90 1.22
CA PRO A 206 -5.79 3.97 2.56
C PRO A 206 -6.62 2.74 2.97
N ASP A 207 -7.48 2.23 2.10
CA ASP A 207 -8.34 1.09 2.42
C ASP A 207 -7.56 -0.23 2.54
N LEU A 208 -6.58 -0.46 1.66
CA LEU A 208 -5.71 -1.64 1.78
C LEU A 208 -4.89 -1.54 3.07
N ALA A 209 -4.42 -0.35 3.42
CA ALA A 209 -3.63 -0.15 4.63
C ALA A 209 -4.43 -0.46 5.91
N ARG A 210 -5.67 0.02 6.03
CA ARG A 210 -6.59 -0.36 7.12
C ARG A 210 -6.81 -1.86 7.20
N PHE A 211 -7.02 -2.46 6.04
CA PHE A 211 -7.28 -3.88 5.94
C PHE A 211 -6.06 -4.70 6.39
N MET A 212 -4.87 -4.32 5.93
CA MET A 212 -3.61 -4.95 6.32
C MET A 212 -3.38 -4.87 7.83
N ASP A 213 -3.59 -3.69 8.40
CA ASP A 213 -3.42 -3.44 9.82
C ASP A 213 -4.33 -4.32 10.68
N GLN A 214 -5.63 -4.32 10.35
CA GLN A 214 -6.60 -5.20 10.99
C GLN A 214 -6.23 -6.68 10.89
N VAL A 215 -5.63 -7.12 9.78
CA VAL A 215 -5.16 -8.51 9.62
C VAL A 215 -3.88 -8.77 10.42
N ILE A 216 -2.98 -7.79 10.56
CA ILE A 216 -1.67 -7.96 11.19
C ILE A 216 -1.75 -7.93 12.72
N ASP A 217 -2.47 -6.98 13.31
CA ASP A 217 -2.54 -6.82 14.78
C ASP A 217 -3.96 -6.59 15.32
N GLY A 218 -4.98 -6.75 14.48
CA GLY A 218 -6.37 -6.88 14.92
C GLY A 218 -7.13 -5.57 15.06
N LYS A 219 -6.47 -4.42 14.89
CA LYS A 219 -7.10 -3.10 14.96
C LYS A 219 -6.64 -2.23 13.79
N PRO A 220 -7.54 -1.46 13.15
CA PRO A 220 -7.15 -0.54 12.09
C PRO A 220 -6.69 0.81 12.68
N ASP A 221 -5.51 0.83 13.31
CA ASP A 221 -4.83 2.01 13.84
C ASP A 221 -3.46 2.28 13.19
N SER A 222 -3.35 3.41 12.50
CA SER A 222 -2.16 3.72 11.69
C SER A 222 -0.87 4.00 12.47
N ARG A 223 -0.93 4.19 13.79
CA ARG A 223 0.20 4.69 14.62
C ARG A 223 0.53 3.79 15.80
N GLU A 224 -0.26 2.74 16.04
CA GLU A 224 -0.04 1.81 17.14
C GLU A 224 0.30 0.43 16.55
N GLY A 225 0.35 -0.62 17.38
CA GLY A 225 0.58 -1.96 16.84
C GLY A 225 1.94 -2.19 16.15
N ARG A 226 1.98 -3.16 15.24
CA ARG A 226 3.19 -3.61 14.51
C ARG A 226 3.28 -3.04 13.10
N PHE A 227 2.18 -2.51 12.57
CA PHE A 227 2.09 -2.00 11.21
C PHE A 227 1.70 -0.52 11.23
N ARG A 228 2.66 0.36 10.98
CA ARG A 228 2.47 1.81 11.21
C ARG A 228 2.78 2.62 9.97
N ILE A 229 1.99 3.67 9.76
CA ILE A 229 2.22 4.64 8.69
C ILE A 229 3.54 5.41 8.89
N GLN A 230 4.26 5.64 7.80
CA GLN A 230 5.45 6.47 7.78
C GLN A 230 5.13 7.96 8.00
N SER A 231 6.12 8.72 8.48
CA SER A 231 6.07 10.19 8.55
C SER A 231 5.02 10.81 9.47
N ARG A 232 4.41 10.02 10.35
CA ARG A 232 3.60 10.55 11.45
C ARG A 232 4.33 10.46 12.78
N PRO A 233 4.19 11.47 13.66
CA PRO A 233 4.74 11.39 15.01
C PRO A 233 4.21 10.18 15.78
N ALA A 234 4.89 9.76 16.83
CA ALA A 234 4.36 8.71 17.71
C ALA A 234 3.13 9.22 18.49
N HIS A 235 2.22 8.33 18.85
CA HIS A 235 1.05 8.66 19.67
C HIS A 235 1.48 8.71 21.15
N THR A 236 2.05 9.84 21.58
CA THR A 236 2.73 9.97 22.90
C THR A 236 2.14 11.06 23.80
N GLY A 237 1.00 11.66 23.43
CA GLY A 237 0.39 12.71 24.25
C GLY A 237 -0.24 12.18 25.54
N ALA A 238 -0.07 12.88 26.66
CA ALA A 238 -0.77 12.53 27.91
C ALA A 238 -2.31 12.56 27.75
N ASN A 239 -2.82 13.46 26.91
CA ASN A 239 -4.25 13.56 26.56
C ASN A 239 -4.71 12.49 25.55
N GLN A 240 -3.78 11.66 25.06
CA GLN A 240 -3.99 10.59 24.10
C GLN A 240 -3.90 9.20 24.76
N ALA A 241 -3.48 9.14 26.03
CA ALA A 241 -3.50 7.91 26.80
C ALA A 241 -4.94 7.39 26.93
N ASN A 242 -5.19 6.17 26.43
CA ASN A 242 -6.50 5.53 26.33
C ASN A 242 -7.49 6.20 25.37
N ALA A 243 -7.04 7.11 24.51
CA ALA A 243 -7.85 7.59 23.40
C ALA A 243 -8.02 6.48 22.34
N PRO A 244 -9.13 6.46 21.58
CA PRO A 244 -9.26 5.57 20.42
C PRO A 244 -8.10 5.77 19.44
N GLY A 245 -7.58 4.68 18.87
CA GLY A 245 -6.47 4.73 17.91
C GLY A 245 -6.78 5.61 16.69
N ASN A 246 -5.75 6.23 16.12
CA ASN A 246 -5.91 7.04 14.92
C ASN A 246 -6.14 6.15 13.71
N GLN A 247 -7.29 6.29 13.06
CA GLN A 247 -7.55 5.63 11.78
C GLN A 247 -6.50 6.03 10.74
N TRP A 248 -6.28 5.13 9.78
CA TRP A 248 -5.51 5.45 8.57
C TRP A 248 -6.07 6.67 7.85
N GLU A 249 -5.20 7.43 7.22
CA GLU A 249 -5.52 8.71 6.60
C GLU A 249 -6.29 8.55 5.30
N ALA A 250 -7.14 9.54 5.00
CA ALA A 250 -7.93 9.66 3.77
C ALA A 250 -8.85 8.46 3.48
N ASN A 251 -9.83 8.59 2.61
CA ASN A 251 -10.51 7.45 2.03
C ASN A 251 -10.10 7.38 0.56
N ASN A 252 -10.36 6.25 -0.09
CA ASN A 252 -10.04 6.13 -1.51
C ASN A 252 -10.93 7.03 -2.40
N THR A 253 -11.85 7.83 -1.84
CA THR A 253 -12.77 8.71 -2.57
C THR A 253 -12.37 10.19 -2.56
N GLU A 254 -11.39 10.60 -1.75
CA GLU A 254 -10.94 12.00 -1.66
C GLU A 254 -9.41 12.10 -1.61
N GLY A 255 -8.82 12.81 -2.57
CA GLY A 255 -7.39 13.14 -2.58
C GLY A 255 -7.05 14.17 -1.51
N VAL A 256 -6.67 13.74 -0.31
CA VAL A 256 -6.16 14.64 0.74
C VAL A 256 -4.65 14.81 0.58
N ASN A 257 -4.18 16.05 0.43
CA ASN A 257 -2.75 16.36 0.40
C ASN A 257 -2.11 16.04 1.76
N ILE A 258 -1.30 14.97 1.83
CA ILE A 258 -0.39 14.69 2.96
C ILE A 258 0.84 15.59 2.82
N ALA A 259 0.65 16.91 2.90
CA ALA A 259 1.76 17.83 3.05
C ALA A 259 2.00 18.03 4.55
N ASN A 260 3.10 17.48 5.06
CA ASN A 260 3.64 17.86 6.37
C ASN A 260 4.30 19.24 6.27
N THR A 261 3.49 20.29 6.11
CA THR A 261 3.83 21.58 6.69
C THR A 261 3.27 21.57 8.11
N GLY A 262 3.95 22.16 9.10
CA GLY A 262 3.54 22.12 10.51
C GLY A 262 2.11 22.62 10.83
N ALA A 263 1.33 23.01 9.83
CA ALA A 263 -0.10 23.33 9.90
C ALA A 263 -1.05 22.14 9.61
N ASN A 264 -0.58 21.03 9.01
CA ASN A 264 -1.41 19.88 8.57
C ASN A 264 -1.26 18.61 9.44
N SER A 265 -0.76 18.78 10.67
CA SER A 265 -0.78 17.72 11.69
C SER A 265 -2.13 17.58 12.41
N ALA A 266 -3.12 18.40 12.05
CA ALA A 266 -4.48 18.21 12.50
C ALA A 266 -5.15 17.14 11.64
N MET A 267 -5.59 16.05 12.27
CA MET A 267 -6.84 15.45 11.86
C MET A 267 -7.84 16.60 11.69
N THR A 268 -8.25 16.94 10.48
CA THR A 268 -9.66 17.32 10.35
C THR A 268 -10.37 16.05 10.74
N ASN A 269 -10.95 16.02 11.95
CA ASN A 269 -11.91 15.00 12.34
C ASN A 269 -12.73 14.65 11.09
N SER A 270 -12.96 13.36 10.83
CA SER A 270 -13.95 12.96 9.84
C SER A 270 -15.32 13.61 10.07
N ASP A 271 -15.52 14.21 11.25
CA ASP A 271 -16.68 14.97 11.71
C ASP A 271 -16.48 16.50 11.92
N ALA A 272 -15.29 17.05 11.66
CA ALA A 272 -15.06 18.50 11.59
C ALA A 272 -14.63 18.85 10.17
N ARG A 273 -15.53 18.54 9.24
CA ARG A 273 -15.48 19.09 7.88
C ARG A 273 -15.57 20.61 8.02
N GLN A 274 -14.65 21.36 7.43
CA GLN A 274 -15.10 22.64 6.89
C GLN A 274 -16.21 22.28 5.92
N GLY A 275 -17.45 22.61 6.27
CA GLY A 275 -18.56 22.50 5.35
C GLY A 275 -18.16 23.22 4.08
N ILE A 276 -17.98 22.46 3.00
CA ILE A 276 -18.00 23.08 1.68
C ILE A 276 -19.47 23.46 1.52
N ASP A 277 -19.78 24.74 1.73
CA ASP A 277 -21.10 25.30 1.45
C ASP A 277 -21.41 25.03 -0.02
N ASN A 278 -22.15 23.96 -0.28
CA ASN A 278 -22.71 23.68 -1.58
C ASN A 278 -23.88 24.65 -1.77
N THR A 279 -23.58 25.85 -2.25
CA THR A 279 -24.61 26.78 -2.70
C THR A 279 -25.38 26.07 -3.82
N SER A 280 -26.70 25.94 -3.68
CA SER A 280 -27.55 25.19 -4.61
C SER A 280 -27.33 25.70 -6.03
N GLY A 281 -26.64 24.89 -6.84
CA GLY A 281 -26.25 25.23 -8.21
C GLY A 281 -24.89 24.70 -8.64
N ASN A 282 -24.03 24.25 -7.72
CA ASN A 282 -22.70 23.72 -8.06
C ASN A 282 -22.59 22.22 -7.77
N ALA A 283 -23.18 21.40 -8.63
CA ALA A 283 -22.96 19.96 -8.63
C ALA A 283 -21.50 19.67 -9.05
N GLY A 284 -20.62 19.49 -8.06
CA GLY A 284 -19.51 18.53 -8.01
C GLY A 284 -18.75 18.18 -9.30
N GLY A 285 -18.45 19.16 -10.15
CA GLY A 285 -17.55 19.00 -11.30
C GLY A 285 -16.53 20.13 -11.29
N THR A 286 -15.25 19.80 -11.25
CA THR A 286 -14.25 20.76 -11.73
C THR A 286 -14.51 21.00 -13.22
N ALA A 287 -14.13 22.19 -13.74
CA ALA A 287 -14.46 22.67 -15.10
C ALA A 287 -14.03 21.76 -16.27
N THR A 288 -13.43 20.60 -15.99
CA THR A 288 -13.01 19.56 -16.93
C THR A 288 -13.87 18.30 -16.90
N GLY A 289 -14.96 18.26 -16.11
CA GLY A 289 -15.93 17.16 -16.13
C GLY A 289 -15.46 15.85 -15.50
N ARG A 290 -14.48 15.91 -14.58
CA ARG A 290 -14.08 14.72 -13.82
C ARG A 290 -14.88 14.58 -12.54
N THR A 291 -15.47 13.42 -12.30
CA THR A 291 -16.10 13.06 -11.02
C THR A 291 -15.02 12.61 -10.03
N TYR A 292 -15.23 12.87 -8.73
CA TYR A 292 -14.20 12.66 -7.69
C TYR A 292 -13.73 11.20 -7.53
N ASP A 293 -14.45 10.24 -8.09
CA ASP A 293 -14.09 8.81 -8.17
C ASP A 293 -13.02 8.48 -9.23
N GLU A 294 -12.69 9.46 -10.09
CA GLU A 294 -11.71 9.34 -11.18
C GLU A 294 -10.33 9.93 -10.82
N ASP A 295 -10.23 10.61 -9.67
CA ASP A 295 -8.99 11.23 -9.22
C ASP A 295 -8.04 10.19 -8.60
N ARG A 296 -6.73 10.40 -8.81
CA ARG A 296 -5.68 9.47 -8.37
C ARG A 296 -5.71 9.30 -6.85
N VAL A 297 -5.82 8.04 -6.42
CA VAL A 297 -5.75 7.68 -5.00
C VAL A 297 -4.36 7.98 -4.45
N ILE A 298 -4.33 8.57 -3.25
CA ILE A 298 -3.09 8.82 -2.54
C ILE A 298 -2.41 7.50 -2.15
N LEU A 299 -1.09 7.45 -2.33
CA LEU A 299 -0.29 6.30 -1.95
C LEU A 299 0.43 6.57 -0.64
N LEU A 300 0.32 5.62 0.28
CA LEU A 300 0.93 5.62 1.58
C LEU A 300 2.11 4.66 1.61
N THR A 301 2.99 4.88 2.57
CA THR A 301 4.04 3.94 2.98
C THR A 301 3.84 3.62 4.44
N ALA A 302 3.98 2.34 4.76
CA ALA A 302 3.89 1.81 6.11
C ALA A 302 5.09 0.92 6.42
N HIS A 303 5.42 0.82 7.70
CA HIS A 303 6.46 -0.03 8.22
C HIS A 303 5.81 -1.14 9.03
N TRP A 304 6.18 -2.38 8.71
CA TRP A 304 5.88 -3.54 9.52
C TRP A 304 7.12 -3.94 10.31
N THR A 305 7.05 -3.88 11.64
CA THR A 305 8.14 -4.28 12.52
C THR A 305 8.46 -5.77 12.39
N MET A 306 9.72 -6.06 12.05
CA MET A 306 10.23 -7.41 11.91
C MET A 306 10.83 -7.86 13.24
N GLU A 307 10.32 -8.97 13.75
CA GLU A 307 10.91 -9.66 14.88
C GLU A 307 12.16 -10.42 14.42
N GLN A 308 13.13 -10.56 15.33
CA GLN A 308 14.27 -11.45 15.17
C GLN A 308 13.98 -12.76 15.89
#